data_AF-A0A4P9K2X7-F1
#
_entry.id   AF-A0A4P9K2X7-F1
#
_cell.length_a   1.000
_cell.length_b   1.000
_cell.length_c   1.000
_cell.angle_alpha   90.00
_cell.angle_beta   90.00
_cell.angle_gamma   90.00
#
_symmetry.space_group_name_H-M   'P 1'
#
loop_
_entity.id
_entity.type
_entity.pdbx_description
1 polymer ?
#
loop_
_entity_poly.entity_id
_entity_poly.type
_entity_poly.pdbx_seq_one_letter_code
_entity_poly.pdbx_strand_id
1 'polypeptide(L)' 'MELGSAQHKQLLIRAILRTAIKTITLGLIIGGALMIPFIFRDNLFSSGLFYAGSAIIFISLIYAAYIGVSKYRHLMKGFD' A
#
# COMPACT_ATOMS: atom_id res chain seq x y z
N MET A 1 23.50 3.70 -17.94
CA MET A 1 23.15 2.33 -17.52
C MET A 1 22.47 1.67 -18.70
N GLU A 2 22.95 0.50 -19.12
CA GLU A 2 22.29 -0.27 -20.16
C GLU A 2 20.94 -0.79 -19.63
N LEU A 3 19.90 -0.60 -20.44
CA LEU A 3 18.56 -1.15 -20.18
C LEU A 3 18.67 -2.67 -20.06
N GLY A 4 18.10 -3.23 -18.99
CA GLY A 4 18.16 -4.67 -18.72
C GLY A 4 19.34 -5.15 -17.86
N SER A 5 20.33 -4.29 -17.57
CA SER A 5 21.42 -4.62 -16.64
C SER A 5 20.92 -4.96 -15.23
N ALA A 6 21.64 -5.80 -14.49
CA ALA A 6 21.26 -6.23 -13.14
C ALA A 6 21.02 -5.04 -12.18
N GLN A 7 21.82 -3.98 -12.32
CA GLN A 7 21.67 -2.74 -11.56
C GLN A 7 20.35 -2.01 -11.87
N HIS A 8 19.94 -1.99 -13.15
CA HIS A 8 18.68 -1.40 -13.56
C HIS A 8 17.47 -2.18 -12.99
N LYS A 9 17.52 -3.51 -13.03
CA LYS A 9 16.49 -4.38 -12.44
C LYS A 9 16.37 -4.19 -10.92
N GLN A 10 17.49 -4.06 -10.21
CA GLN A 10 17.48 -3.76 -8.76
C GLN A 10 16.86 -2.40 -8.43
N LEU A 11 17.19 -1.35 -9.20
CA LEU A 11 16.59 -0.02 -9.03
C LEU A 11 15.07 -0.04 -9.23
N LEU A 12 14.59 -0.78 -10.23
CA LEU A 12 13.15 -0.95 -10.49
C LEU A 12 12.44 -1.65 -9.35
N ILE A 13 12.98 -2.77 -8.85
CA ILE A 13 12.40 -3.49 -7.70
C ILE A 13 12.35 -2.58 -6.47
N ARG A 14 13.44 -1.85 -6.19
CA ARG A 14 13.51 -0.92 -5.05
C ARG A 14 12.46 0.20 -5.16
N ALA A 15 12.22 0.71 -6.36
CA ALA A 15 11.19 1.71 -6.60
C ALA A 15 9.78 1.15 -6.37
N ILE A 16 9.49 -0.05 -6.88
CA ILE A 16 8.19 -0.72 -6.66
C ILE A 16 7.94 -0.93 -5.17
N LEU A 17 8.93 -1.45 -4.44
CA LEU A 17 8.83 -1.67 -3.00
C LEU A 17 8.61 -0.35 -2.24
N ARG A 18 9.35 0.70 -2.61
CA ARG A 18 9.17 2.03 -2.00
C ARG A 18 7.76 2.56 -2.22
N THR A 19 7.19 2.40 -3.42
CA THR A 19 5.82 2.81 -3.70
C THR A 19 4.82 2.00 -2.88
N ALA A 20 4.95 0.67 -2.84
CA ALA A 20 4.07 -0.20 -2.07
C ALA A 20 4.09 0.16 -0.58
N ILE A 21 5.28 0.37 0.00
CA ILE A 21 5.42 0.78 1.41
C ILE A 21 4.72 2.11 1.65
N LYS A 22 4.95 3.12 0.80
CA LYS A 22 4.29 4.43 0.95
C LYS A 22 2.76 4.32 0.89
N THR A 23 2.22 3.50 -0.01
CA THR A 23 0.77 3.26 -0.11
C THR A 23 0.22 2.63 1.17
N ILE A 24 0.90 1.62 1.73
CA ILE A 24 0.51 0.99 3.00
C ILE A 24 0.57 2.00 4.14
N THR A 25 1.66 2.78 4.24
CA THR A 25 1.82 3.79 5.28
C THR A 25 0.71 4.84 5.23
N LEU A 26 0.33 5.31 4.04
CA LEU A 26 -0.74 6.29 3.90
C LEU A 26 -2.10 5.70 4.35
N GLY A 27 -2.39 4.47 3.94
CA GLY A 27 -3.59 3.75 4.37
C GLY A 27 -3.66 3.52 5.87
N LEU A 28 -2.53 3.16 6.49
CA LEU A 28 -2.42 3.00 7.95
C LEU A 28 -2.61 4.31 8.70
N ILE A 29 -2.03 5.42 8.21
CA ILE A 29 -2.20 6.74 8.85
C ILE A 29 -3.67 7.17 8.79
N ILE A 30 -4.28 7.12 7.59
CA ILE A 30 -5.66 7.57 7.41
C ILE A 30 -6.63 6.66 8.17
N GLY A 31 -6.50 5.34 7.99
CA GLY A 31 -7.37 4.38 8.67
C GLY A 31 -7.18 4.41 10.18
N GLY A 32 -5.94 4.50 10.66
CA GLY A 32 -5.65 4.66 12.09
C GLY A 32 -6.25 5.94 12.67
N ALA A 33 -6.14 7.07 11.97
CA ALA A 33 -6.74 8.34 12.40
C ALA A 33 -8.27 8.25 12.53
N LEU A 34 -8.94 7.55 11.61
CA LEU A 34 -10.38 7.29 11.67
C LEU A 34 -10.79 6.41 12.86
N MET A 35 -9.90 5.55 13.35
CA MET A 35 -10.18 4.67 14.49
C MET A 35 -10.00 5.38 15.84
N ILE A 36 -9.34 6.54 15.89
CA ILE A 36 -9.06 7.30 17.12
C ILE A 36 -10.33 7.58 17.96
N PRO A 37 -11.46 8.04 17.39
CA PRO A 37 -12.65 8.38 18.18
C PRO A 37 -13.24 7.20 18.96
N PHE A 38 -13.06 5.97 18.47
CA PHE A 38 -13.52 4.75 19.14
C PHE A 38 -12.81 4.54 20.49
N ILE A 39 -11.56 5.00 20.63
CA ILE A 39 -10.79 4.92 21.88
C ILE A 39 -11.41 5.82 22.97
N PHE A 40 -11.98 6.96 22.58
CA PHE A 40 -12.50 7.96 23.51
C PHE A 40 -14.00 7.81 23.78
N ARG A 41 -14.76 7.26 22.84
CA ARG A 41 -16.21 7.15 22.98
C ARG A 41 -16.72 5.96 22.19
N ASP A 42 -17.43 5.08 22.85
CA ASP A 42 -18.10 3.95 22.19
C ASP A 42 -19.55 4.31 21.88
N ASN A 43 -19.84 4.59 20.60
CA ASN A 43 -21.16 4.84 20.08
C ASN A 43 -21.24 4.38 18.61
N LEU A 44 -22.44 4.45 18.03
CA LEU A 44 -22.68 4.05 16.63
C LEU A 44 -21.78 4.79 15.63
N PHE A 45 -21.51 6.08 15.86
CA PHE A 45 -20.67 6.87 14.97
C PHE A 45 -19.21 6.46 15.05
N SER A 46 -18.65 6.33 16.25
CA SER A 46 -17.25 5.93 16.44
C SER A 46 -16.99 4.47 16.02
N SER A 47 -17.95 3.58 16.25
CA SER A 47 -17.94 2.21 15.71
C SER A 47 -17.94 2.23 14.17
N GLY A 48 -18.77 3.06 13.55
CA GLY A 48 -18.79 3.25 12.09
C GLY A 48 -17.45 3.73 11.54
N LEU A 49 -16.82 4.72 12.18
CA LEU A 49 -15.49 5.21 11.81
C LEU A 49 -14.40 4.14 12.00
N PHE A 50 -14.51 3.31 13.03
CA PHE A 50 -13.59 2.19 13.25
C PHE A 50 -13.64 1.17 12.11
N TYR A 51 -14.84 0.77 11.67
CA TYR A 51 -15.00 -0.13 10.54
C TYR A 51 -14.54 0.51 9.22
N ALA A 52 -14.85 1.80 9.00
CA ALA A 52 -14.37 2.53 7.82
C ALA A 52 -12.83 2.62 7.80
N GLY A 53 -12.20 2.94 8.93
CA GLY A 53 -10.75 2.97 9.06
C GLY A 53 -10.12 1.60 8.81
N SER A 54 -10.71 0.54 9.36
CA SER A 54 -10.28 -0.84 9.11
C SER A 54 -10.40 -1.23 7.63
N ALA A 55 -11.49 -0.86 6.97
CA ALA A 55 -11.68 -1.10 5.54
C ALA A 55 -10.63 -0.37 4.69
N ILE A 56 -10.32 0.89 5.02
CA ILE A 56 -9.27 1.67 4.33
C ILE A 56 -7.91 0.98 4.45
N ILE A 57 -7.54 0.50 5.64
CA ILE A 57 -6.29 -0.23 5.85
C ILE A 57 -6.26 -1.49 4.98
N PHE A 58 -7.35 -2.26 5.00
CA PHE A 58 -7.43 -3.52 4.27
C PHE A 58 -7.35 -3.31 2.75
N ILE A 59 -8.11 -2.35 2.22
CA ILE A 59 -8.10 -1.98 0.80
C ILE A 59 -6.71 -1.47 0.39
N SER A 60 -6.07 -0.66 1.23
CA SER A 60 -4.73 -0.12 0.93
C SER A 60 -3.67 -1.22 0.88
N LEU A 61 -3.75 -2.23 1.76
CA LEU A 61 -2.88 -3.40 1.73
C LEU A 61 -3.07 -4.22 0.45
N ILE A 62 -4.33 -4.54 0.10
CA ILE A 62 -4.66 -5.27 -1.12
C ILE A 62 -4.16 -4.51 -2.36
N TYR A 63 -4.41 -3.21 -2.39
CA TYR A 63 -4.02 -2.36 -3.51
C TYR A 63 -2.49 -2.24 -3.65
N ALA A 64 -1.76 -2.11 -2.55
CA ALA A 64 -0.30 -2.09 -2.55
C ALA A 64 0.29 -3.42 -3.06
N ALA A 65 -0.28 -4.56 -2.63
CA ALA A 65 0.11 -5.87 -3.12
C ALA A 65 -0.16 -6.02 -4.63
N TYR A 66 -1.34 -5.59 -5.08
CA TYR A 66 -1.72 -5.61 -6.49
C TYR A 66 -0.77 -4.77 -7.36
N ILE A 67 -0.46 -3.53 -6.95
CA ILE A 67 0.51 -2.68 -7.66
C ILE A 67 1.88 -3.36 -7.74
N GLY A 68 2.34 -3.94 -6.62
CA GLY A 68 3.62 -4.63 -6.54
C GLY A 68 3.71 -5.76 -7.56
N VAL A 69 2.73 -6.66 -7.57
CA VAL A 69 2.68 -7.81 -8.50
C VAL A 69 2.50 -7.34 -9.94
N SER A 70 1.59 -6.38 -10.19
CA SER A 70 1.32 -5.89 -11.53
C SER A 70 2.57 -5.24 -12.16
N LYS A 71 3.24 -4.35 -11.42
CA LYS A 71 4.48 -3.72 -11.89
C LYS A 71 5.60 -4.73 -12.08
N TYR A 72 5.78 -5.66 -11.14
CA TYR A 72 6.80 -6.70 -11.26
C TYR A 72 6.60 -7.56 -12.51
N ARG A 73 5.37 -8.01 -12.78
CA ARG A 73 5.04 -8.81 -13.97
C ARG A 73 5.24 -8.05 -15.28
N HIS A 74 4.80 -6.79 -15.35
CA HIS A 74 4.95 -5.97 -16.56
C HIS A 74 6.41 -5.65 -16.86
N LEU A 75 7.20 -5.38 -15.82
CA LEU A 75 8.61 -5.05 -15.99
C LEU A 75 9.44 -6.28 -16.38
N MET A 76 9.21 -7.44 -15.76
CA MET A 76 9.96 -8.64 -16.13
C MET A 76 9.62 -9.14 -17.54
N LYS A 77 8.36 -9.04 -17.99
CA LYS A 77 7.98 -9.38 -19.38
C LYS A 77 8.62 -8.49 -20.45
N GLY A 78 9.13 -7.32 -20.12
CA GLY A 78 9.80 -6.42 -21.07
C GLY A 78 11.31 -6.68 -21.22
N PHE A 79 11.87 -7.61 -20.45
CA PHE A 79 13.31 -7.92 -20.44
C PHE A 79 13.63 -9.41 -20.71
N ASP A 80 12.61 -10.23 -20.97
CA ASP A 80 12.72 -11.56 -21.59
C ASP A 80 12.46 -11.41 -23.10
#